data_AF-A0A1G2G010-F1
#
_entry.id   AF-A0A1G2G010-F1
#
_cell.length_a   1.000
_cell.length_b   1.000
_cell.length_c   1.000
_cell.angle_alpha   90.00
_cell.angle_beta   90.00
_cell.angle_gamma   90.00
#
_symmetry.space_group_name_H-M   'P 1'
#
loop_
_entity.id
_entity.type
_entity.pdbx_description
1 polymer ?
#
loop_
_entity_poly.entity_id
_entity_poly.type
_entity_poly.pdbx_seq_one_letter_code
_entity_poly.pdbx_strand_id
1 'polypeptide(L)'
;MKRNMDLKDLKLNAFGIDKKKFGRIFCFVDYGNVNYWYDKDRRSGEGNQLNKYQRLIVDIEKLAYFVSGFAEQKRFYYGWNPRNKTNWHITIKAEKYGFVKITKPMQFIRHEVGKGIISHDGKKVLKDDAGNYYRNSKK
;
A
#
# COMPACT_ATOMS: atom_id res chain seq x y z
N MET A 1 -12.03 -38.20 18.29
CA MET A 1 -10.95 -37.64 17.44
C MET A 1 -10.93 -36.12 17.61
N LYS A 2 -10.06 -35.58 18.47
CA LYS A 2 -9.95 -34.11 18.66
C LYS A 2 -9.33 -33.50 17.41
N ARG A 3 -10.07 -32.65 16.68
CA ARG A 3 -9.48 -31.79 15.65
C ARG A 3 -8.58 -30.80 16.38
N ASN A 4 -7.26 -30.93 16.25
CA ASN A 4 -6.35 -29.84 16.58
C ASN A 4 -6.63 -28.73 15.57
N MET A 5 -7.35 -27.69 16.00
CA MET A 5 -7.58 -26.51 15.20
C MET A 5 -6.33 -25.64 15.30
N ASP A 6 -5.65 -25.43 14.17
CA ASP A 6 -4.49 -24.55 14.08
C ASP A 6 -4.91 -23.12 14.45
N LEU A 7 -4.03 -22.37 15.12
CA LEU A 7 -4.20 -20.95 15.42
C LEU A 7 -4.51 -20.15 14.15
N LYS A 8 -3.96 -20.59 13.01
CA LYS A 8 -4.25 -20.03 11.69
C LYS A 8 -5.72 -20.20 11.31
N ASP A 9 -6.28 -21.38 11.49
CA ASP A 9 -7.68 -21.68 11.19
C ASP A 9 -8.62 -20.91 12.10
N LEU A 10 -8.26 -20.76 13.39
CA LEU A 10 -9.01 -19.94 14.35
C LEU A 10 -9.07 -18.47 13.90
N LYS A 11 -7.94 -17.90 13.46
CA LYS A 11 -7.87 -16.51 12.99
C LYS A 11 -8.71 -16.30 11.73
N LEU A 12 -8.63 -17.21 10.75
CA LEU A 12 -9.40 -17.11 9.52
C LEU A 12 -10.91 -17.20 9.79
N ASN A 13 -11.33 -18.10 10.68
CA ASN A 13 -12.72 -18.20 11.10
C ASN A 13 -13.21 -16.93 11.81
N ALA A 14 -12.38 -16.30 12.64
CA ALA A 14 -12.71 -15.03 13.28
C ALA A 14 -12.92 -13.89 12.27
N PHE A 15 -12.19 -13.93 11.15
CA PHE A 15 -12.40 -13.00 10.02
C PHE A 15 -13.54 -13.42 9.08
N GLY A 16 -14.26 -14.50 9.40
CA GLY A 16 -15.33 -15.03 8.55
C GLY A 16 -14.84 -15.62 7.23
N ILE A 17 -13.56 -15.99 7.13
CA ILE A 17 -12.94 -16.53 5.91
C ILE A 17 -12.97 -18.07 5.97
N ASP A 18 -14.00 -18.67 5.37
CA ASP A 18 -14.13 -20.12 5.22
C ASP A 18 -13.79 -20.56 3.79
N LYS A 19 -12.64 -21.21 3.60
CA LYS A 19 -12.20 -21.73 2.30
C LYS A 19 -13.17 -22.77 1.71
N LYS A 20 -13.85 -23.57 2.54
CA LYS A 20 -14.80 -24.57 2.05
C LYS A 20 -16.05 -23.90 1.49
N LYS A 21 -16.46 -22.78 2.10
CA LYS A 21 -17.59 -21.97 1.64
C LYS A 21 -17.27 -21.17 0.38
N PHE A 22 -16.10 -20.51 0.35
CA PHE A 22 -15.75 -19.57 -0.72
C PHE A 22 -14.96 -20.20 -1.88
N GLY A 23 -14.43 -21.42 -1.69
CA GLY A 23 -13.60 -22.08 -2.69
C GLY A 23 -12.27 -21.34 -2.91
N ARG A 24 -12.00 -20.95 -4.16
CA ARG A 24 -10.75 -20.26 -4.53
C ARG A 24 -10.85 -18.78 -4.21
N ILE A 25 -9.99 -18.32 -3.29
CA ILE A 25 -9.93 -16.91 -2.89
C ILE A 25 -8.75 -16.23 -3.59
N PHE A 26 -9.01 -15.11 -4.25
CA PHE A 26 -7.98 -14.26 -4.85
C PHE A 26 -7.89 -12.96 -4.05
N CYS A 27 -6.68 -12.57 -3.66
CA CYS A 27 -6.45 -11.35 -2.91
C CYS A 27 -5.76 -10.30 -3.79
N PHE A 28 -6.32 -9.09 -3.78
CA PHE A 28 -5.80 -7.93 -4.49
C PHE A 28 -5.50 -6.85 -3.45
N VAL A 29 -4.23 -6.54 -3.26
CA VAL A 29 -3.79 -5.52 -2.29
C VAL A 29 -3.41 -4.26 -3.02
N ASP A 30 -4.17 -3.18 -2.82
CA ASP A 30 -3.75 -1.82 -3.13
C ASP A 30 -2.87 -1.29 -2.01
N TYR A 31 -1.58 -1.54 -2.11
CA TYR A 31 -0.63 -1.16 -1.07
C TYR A 31 -0.45 0.36 -1.00
N GLY A 32 -0.70 1.07 -2.12
CA GLY A 32 -0.76 2.52 -2.13
C GLY A 32 -1.81 3.00 -1.13
N ASN A 33 -3.01 2.44 -1.19
CA ASN A 33 -4.10 2.82 -0.29
C ASN A 33 -3.93 2.31 1.14
N VAL A 34 -3.47 1.07 1.32
CA VAL A 34 -3.29 0.46 2.65
C VAL A 34 -2.30 1.27 3.51
N ASN A 35 -1.23 1.80 2.92
CA ASN A 35 -0.27 2.60 3.67
C ASN A 35 -0.86 3.97 4.11
N TYR A 36 -1.74 4.57 3.30
CA TYR A 36 -2.41 5.83 3.66
C TYR A 36 -3.35 5.71 4.86
N TRP A 37 -3.86 4.51 5.17
CA TRP A 37 -4.76 4.32 6.32
C TRP A 37 -4.12 4.70 7.66
N TYR A 38 -2.79 4.61 7.76
CA TYR A 38 -2.05 4.84 9.00
C TYR A 38 -1.32 6.20 9.03
N ASP A 39 -1.46 7.05 8.00
CA ASP A 39 -0.73 8.33 7.92
C ASP A 39 -1.10 9.31 9.04
N LYS A 40 -2.34 9.23 9.52
CA LYS A 40 -2.85 10.08 10.61
C LYS A 40 -2.66 9.48 11.99
N ASP A 41 -2.20 8.23 12.08
CA ASP A 41 -2.01 7.58 13.36
C ASP A 41 -0.91 8.27 14.15
N ARG A 42 -1.17 8.42 15.44
CA ARG A 42 -0.25 9.02 16.42
C ARG A 42 0.06 8.06 17.55
N ARG A 43 -0.44 6.84 17.47
CA ARG A 43 -0.20 5.78 18.45
C ARG A 43 0.19 4.48 17.74
N SER A 44 1.01 3.67 18.39
CA SER A 44 1.35 2.32 17.92
C SER A 44 0.20 1.34 18.15
N GLY A 45 0.34 0.10 17.67
CA GLY A 45 -0.63 -0.97 17.93
C GLY A 45 -0.78 -1.32 19.42
N GLU A 46 0.23 -1.01 20.23
CA GLU A 46 0.26 -1.16 21.69
C GLU A 46 -0.28 0.08 22.43
N GLY A 47 -0.71 1.12 21.70
CA GLY A 47 -1.26 2.35 22.27
C GLY A 47 -0.23 3.42 22.65
N ASN A 48 1.07 3.17 22.45
CA ASN A 48 2.13 4.13 22.76
C ASN A 48 2.14 5.31 21.79
N GLN A 49 2.43 6.52 22.26
CA GLN A 49 2.55 7.70 21.41
C GLN A 49 3.70 7.54 20.40
N LEU A 50 3.44 7.82 19.13
CA LEU A 50 4.46 7.89 18.09
C LEU A 50 5.19 9.24 18.16
N ASN A 51 6.50 9.22 17.89
CA ASN A 51 7.27 10.45 17.73
C ASN A 51 6.77 11.27 16.53
N LYS A 52 7.01 12.59 16.54
CA LYS A 52 6.55 13.54 15.51
C LYS A 52 6.88 13.13 14.07
N TYR A 53 8.01 12.46 13.86
CA TYR A 53 8.50 12.04 12.54
C TYR A 53 8.39 10.53 12.30
N GLN A 54 7.78 9.80 13.23
CA GLN A 54 7.55 8.38 13.11
C GLN A 54 6.18 8.12 12.51
N ARG A 55 6.09 7.10 11.66
CA ARG A 55 4.84 6.66 11.04
C ARG A 55 4.75 5.14 11.13
N LEU A 56 3.53 4.64 11.18
CA LEU A 56 3.28 3.22 10.99
C LEU A 56 3.29 2.91 9.51
N ILE A 57 3.87 1.77 9.17
CA ILE A 57 3.83 1.21 7.83
C ILE A 57 3.41 -0.25 7.95
N VAL A 58 2.65 -0.74 6.97
CA VAL A 58 2.31 -2.16 6.92
C VAL A 58 3.53 -2.92 6.41
N ASP A 59 4.05 -3.86 7.20
CA ASP A 59 5.17 -4.67 6.73
C ASP A 59 4.71 -5.65 5.63
N ILE A 60 5.38 -5.57 4.47
CA ILE A 60 5.06 -6.35 3.27
C ILE A 60 5.22 -7.86 3.49
N GLU A 61 6.20 -8.30 4.30
CA GLU A 61 6.41 -9.71 4.60
C GLU A 61 5.28 -10.26 5.45
N LYS A 62 4.95 -9.57 6.54
CA LYS A 62 3.86 -9.97 7.44
C LYS A 62 2.52 -9.97 6.71
N LEU A 63 2.28 -8.98 5.85
CA LEU A 63 1.12 -8.93 4.98
C LEU A 63 1.09 -10.11 4.00
N ALA A 64 2.23 -10.43 3.36
CA ALA A 64 2.33 -11.57 2.46
C ALA A 64 2.02 -12.89 3.17
N TYR A 65 2.50 -13.06 4.40
CA TYR A 65 2.25 -14.23 5.24
C TYR A 65 0.76 -14.34 5.60
N PHE A 66 0.14 -13.23 6.02
CA PHE A 66 -1.29 -13.18 6.32
C PHE A 66 -2.14 -13.57 5.11
N VAL A 67 -1.88 -12.97 3.94
CA VAL A 67 -2.64 -13.24 2.72
C VAL A 67 -2.45 -14.68 2.24
N SER A 68 -1.23 -15.22 2.35
CA SER A 68 -0.96 -16.64 2.09
C SER A 68 -1.71 -17.59 3.01
N GLY A 69 -2.32 -17.10 4.09
CA GLY A 69 -3.19 -17.89 4.93
C GLY A 69 -4.45 -18.37 4.22
N PHE A 70 -5.03 -17.53 3.36
CA PHE A 70 -6.33 -17.77 2.77
C PHE A 70 -6.38 -17.71 1.24
N ALA A 71 -5.51 -16.92 0.61
CA ALA A 71 -5.58 -16.67 -0.82
C ALA A 71 -4.77 -17.69 -1.63
N GLU A 72 -5.36 -18.15 -2.73
CA GLU A 72 -4.72 -18.97 -3.77
C GLU A 72 -3.72 -18.13 -4.58
N GLN A 73 -4.09 -16.88 -4.87
CA GLN A 73 -3.19 -15.90 -5.47
C GLN A 73 -3.28 -14.59 -4.71
N LYS A 74 -2.14 -13.91 -4.63
CA LYS A 74 -2.01 -12.60 -4.00
C LYS A 74 -1.35 -11.63 -4.97
N ARG A 75 -2.09 -10.60 -5.36
CA ARG A 75 -1.67 -9.56 -6.31
C ARG A 75 -1.38 -8.27 -5.57
N PHE A 76 -0.28 -7.63 -5.90
CA PHE A 76 0.21 -6.43 -5.22
C PHE A 76 0.21 -5.26 -6.18
N TYR A 77 -0.64 -4.27 -5.90
CA TYR A 77 -0.78 -3.04 -6.66
C TYR A 77 -0.02 -1.93 -5.95
N TYR A 78 0.93 -1.35 -6.66
CA TYR A 78 1.67 -0.19 -6.18
C TYR A 78 2.14 0.66 -7.36
N GLY A 79 2.15 1.98 -7.15
CA GLY A 79 2.58 2.95 -8.16
C GLY A 79 4.03 2.70 -8.54
N TRP A 80 4.28 2.35 -9.80
CA TRP A 80 5.63 2.14 -10.31
C TRP A 80 6.06 3.32 -11.16
N ASN A 81 7.17 3.95 -10.75
CA ASN A 81 7.81 5.00 -11.52
C ASN A 81 9.11 4.45 -12.14
N PRO A 82 9.14 4.12 -13.44
CA PRO A 82 10.35 3.62 -14.09
C PRO A 82 11.50 4.65 -14.08
N ARG A 83 11.20 5.94 -13.91
CA ARG A 83 12.21 7.02 -13.87
C ARG A 83 12.74 7.31 -12.46
N ASN A 84 12.07 6.81 -11.42
CA ASN A 84 12.49 6.99 -10.03
C ASN A 84 12.73 5.64 -9.36
N LYS A 85 14.00 5.23 -9.32
CA LYS A 85 14.46 3.96 -8.74
C LYS A 85 14.17 3.85 -7.24
N THR A 86 13.97 4.97 -6.54
CA THR A 86 13.73 4.99 -5.10
C THR A 86 12.50 4.16 -4.71
N ASN A 87 11.49 4.02 -5.57
CA ASN A 87 10.28 3.27 -5.22
C ASN A 87 10.31 1.79 -5.65
N TRP A 88 11.39 1.32 -6.28
CA TRP A 88 11.47 -0.05 -6.81
C TRP A 88 11.61 -1.10 -5.71
N HIS A 89 12.26 -0.74 -4.60
CA HIS A 89 12.48 -1.67 -3.48
C HIS A 89 11.17 -2.21 -2.91
N ILE A 90 10.07 -1.44 -2.93
CA ILE A 90 8.74 -1.89 -2.48
C ILE A 90 8.23 -3.02 -3.36
N THR A 91 8.26 -2.82 -4.68
CA THR A 91 7.81 -3.83 -5.65
C THR A 91 8.70 -5.08 -5.64
N ILE A 92 10.01 -4.91 -5.48
CA ILE A 92 10.98 -6.02 -5.36
C ILE A 92 10.72 -6.80 -4.08
N LYS A 93 10.50 -6.12 -2.95
CA LYS A 93 10.17 -6.77 -1.67
C LYS A 93 8.86 -7.55 -1.78
N ALA A 94 7.83 -6.99 -2.41
CA ALA A 94 6.55 -7.69 -2.60
C ALA A 94 6.71 -8.98 -3.43
N GLU A 95 7.45 -8.90 -4.54
CA GLU A 95 7.75 -10.06 -5.40
C GLU A 95 8.54 -11.14 -4.65
N LYS A 96 9.55 -10.74 -3.84
CA LYS A 96 10.32 -11.65 -2.99
C LYS A 96 9.43 -12.47 -2.05
N TYR A 97 8.34 -11.90 -1.53
CA TYR A 97 7.40 -12.60 -0.65
C TYR A 97 6.22 -13.27 -1.39
N GLY A 98 6.36 -13.47 -2.70
CA GLY A 98 5.42 -14.27 -3.50
C GLY A 98 4.16 -13.52 -3.93
N PHE A 99 4.17 -12.18 -3.92
CA PHE A 99 3.12 -11.42 -4.59
C PHE A 99 3.33 -11.41 -6.10
N VAL A 100 2.23 -11.60 -6.84
CA VAL A 100 2.19 -11.26 -8.26
C VAL A 100 2.20 -9.73 -8.34
N LYS A 101 3.33 -9.19 -8.79
CA LYS A 101 3.53 -7.75 -8.98
C LYS A 101 2.65 -7.22 -10.10
N ILE A 102 1.77 -6.27 -9.78
CA ILE A 102 0.97 -5.53 -10.77
C ILE A 102 1.39 -4.07 -10.73
N THR A 103 2.27 -3.68 -11.67
CA THR A 103 2.72 -2.29 -11.80
C THR A 103 1.86 -1.53 -12.79
N LYS A 104 1.24 -0.44 -12.34
CA LYS A 104 0.64 0.55 -13.23
C LYS A 104 1.62 1.73 -13.40
N PRO A 105 1.83 2.24 -14.62
CA PRO A 105 2.58 3.47 -14.82
C PRO A 105 1.93 4.59 -14.03
N MET A 106 2.72 5.30 -13.22
CA MET A 106 2.21 6.41 -12.42
C MET A 106 1.80 7.57 -13.36
N GLN A 107 0.50 7.88 -13.36
CA GLN A 107 -0.05 9.01 -14.14
C GLN A 107 0.07 10.29 -13.32
N PHE A 108 0.44 11.39 -13.97
CA PHE A 108 0.55 12.70 -13.32
C PHE A 108 -0.49 13.66 -13.88
N ILE A 109 -1.17 14.37 -12.99
CA ILE A 109 -2.07 15.46 -13.32
C ILE A 109 -1.30 16.78 -13.16
N ARG A 110 -1.28 17.59 -14.22
CA ARG A 110 -0.79 18.97 -14.19
C ARG A 110 -1.82 19.83 -13.45
N HIS A 111 -1.38 20.55 -12.44
CA HIS A 111 -2.15 21.59 -11.79
C HIS A 111 -1.46 22.92 -12.02
N GLU A 112 -2.15 23.84 -12.69
CA GLU A 112 -1.62 25.18 -12.94
C GLU A 112 -1.64 26.01 -11.66
N VAL A 113 -0.61 26.82 -11.48
CA VAL A 113 -0.44 27.66 -10.30
C VAL A 113 -0.53 29.11 -10.75
N GLY A 114 -1.59 29.80 -10.33
CA GLY A 114 -1.75 31.24 -10.53
C GLY A 114 -0.65 32.04 -9.83
N LYS A 115 -0.41 33.28 -10.28
CA LYS A 115 0.55 34.19 -9.61
C LYS A 115 0.19 34.33 -8.12
N GLY A 116 1.13 34.01 -7.23
CA GLY A 116 0.98 34.14 -5.78
C GLY A 116 0.47 32.88 -5.04
N ILE A 117 0.13 31.79 -5.75
CA ILE A 117 -0.28 30.54 -5.10
C ILE A 117 0.96 29.70 -4.75
N ILE A 118 1.19 29.49 -3.46
CA ILE A 118 2.17 28.53 -2.96
C ILE A 118 1.52 27.14 -3.07
N SER A 119 2.22 26.14 -3.60
CA SER A 119 1.69 24.78 -3.72
C SER A 119 1.15 24.34 -2.35
N HIS A 120 -0.07 23.82 -2.30
CA HIS A 120 -0.81 23.63 -1.04
C HIS A 120 -0.17 22.65 -0.04
N ASP A 121 0.94 21.98 -0.39
CA ASP A 121 1.55 20.91 0.41
C ASP A 121 3.10 20.88 0.34
N GLY A 122 3.77 21.99 0.00
CA GLY A 122 5.25 22.00 -0.18
C GLY A 122 5.75 21.19 -1.39
N LYS A 123 4.89 21.03 -2.41
CA LYS A 123 5.22 20.36 -3.67
C LYS A 123 6.11 21.24 -4.53
N LYS A 124 7.11 20.63 -5.18
CA LYS A 124 8.01 21.34 -6.09
C LYS A 124 7.21 21.94 -7.26
N VAL A 125 7.22 23.26 -7.36
CA VAL A 125 6.69 23.99 -8.52
C VAL A 125 7.69 23.84 -9.67
N LEU A 126 7.17 23.48 -10.84
CA LEU A 126 7.89 23.36 -12.09
C LEU A 126 7.45 24.49 -13.02
N LYS A 127 8.29 24.82 -14.00
CA LYS A 127 8.02 25.86 -15.01
C LYS A 127 8.19 25.28 -16.41
N ASP A 128 7.25 25.59 -17.29
CA ASP A 128 7.35 25.37 -18.74
C ASP A 128 6.84 26.59 -19.52
N ASP A 129 6.77 26.48 -20.84
CA ASP A 129 6.36 27.55 -21.76
C ASP A 129 4.90 28.01 -21.52
N ALA A 130 4.08 27.17 -20.90
CA ALA A 130 2.70 27.48 -20.52
C ALA A 130 2.57 28.02 -19.09
N GLY A 131 3.68 28.17 -18.35
CA GLY A 131 3.72 28.81 -17.03
C GLY A 131 4.12 27.88 -15.89
N ASN A 132 3.68 28.23 -14.68
CA ASN A 132 4.03 27.49 -13.47
C ASN A 132 2.99 26.41 -13.17
N TYR A 133 3.45 25.20 -12.82
CA TYR A 133 2.59 24.08 -12.48
C TYR A 133 3.22 23.16 -11.43
N TYR A 134 2.41 22.32 -10.79
CA TYR A 134 2.92 21.15 -10.07
C TYR A 134 2.24 19.87 -10.59
N ARG A 135 2.87 18.72 -10.33
CA ARG A 135 2.36 17.40 -10.72
C ARG A 135 1.91 16.63 -9.49
N ASN A 136 0.68 16.15 -9.51
CA ASN A 136 0.20 15.15 -8.55
C ASN A 136 0.08 13.80 -9.25
N SER A 137 0.48 12.72 -8.59
CA SER A 137 0.10 11.39 -9.05
C SER A 137 -1.42 11.24 -8.95
N LYS A 138 -2.07 10.79 -10.02
CA LYS A 138 -3.47 10.36 -9.96
C LYS A 138 -3.54 9.17 -9.01
N LYS A 139 -4.32 9.30 -7.94
CA LYS A 139 -4.60 8.19 -7.01
C LYS A 139 -5.41 7.12 -7.73
#